data_AF-A0A1U6IRE5-F1
#
_entry.id   AF-A0A1U6IRE5-F1
#
_cell.length_a   1.000
_cell.length_b   1.000
_cell.length_c   1.000
_cell.angle_alpha   90.00
_cell.angle_beta   90.00
_cell.angle_gamma   90.00
#
_symmetry.space_group_name_H-M   'P 1'
#
loop_
_entity.id
_entity.type
_entity.pdbx_description
1 polymer ?
#
loop_
_entity_poly.entity_id
_entity_poly.type
_entity_poly.pdbx_seq_one_letter_code
_entity_poly.pdbx_strand_id
1 'polypeptide(L)'
;MARKHMMKLAAATPEVAADKAGATLKSFSKGDRDRPGFSFTRYWWLGEGGREGIAPWVRRKLKPGDDPKFGHTARSEVLLPASAPGDYASIEFLLQRFDDTLPPFESHAMVQAKITLDDSEP
;
A
#
# COMPACT_ATOMS: atom_id res chain seq x y z
N MET A 1 34.34 18.51 60.00
CA MET A 1 34.87 18.55 58.62
C MET A 1 34.45 17.26 57.90
N ALA A 2 34.17 17.38 56.60
CA ALA A 2 33.76 16.33 55.63
C ALA A 2 32.24 16.14 55.39
N ARG A 3 31.76 16.86 54.37
CA ARG A 3 30.50 16.68 53.62
C ARG A 3 30.56 15.40 52.77
N LYS A 4 29.49 14.58 52.74
CA LYS A 4 29.16 13.62 51.65
C LYS A 4 27.63 13.48 51.61
N HIS A 5 26.96 14.29 50.79
CA HIS A 5 26.51 14.03 49.42
C HIS A 5 25.11 13.40 49.33
N MET A 6 24.18 14.23 48.83
CA MET A 6 22.80 13.94 48.45
C MET A 6 22.70 12.72 47.54
N MET A 7 21.87 11.74 47.91
CA MET A 7 21.29 10.81 46.96
C MET A 7 20.09 11.47 46.28
N LYS A 8 20.28 11.87 45.03
CA LYS A 8 19.19 12.29 44.14
C LYS A 8 18.68 11.03 43.45
N LEU A 9 17.55 10.50 43.93
CA LEU A 9 16.84 9.41 43.27
C LEU A 9 16.22 9.98 41.99
N ALA A 10 16.92 9.83 40.86
CA ALA A 10 16.33 10.10 39.56
C ALA A 10 15.43 8.91 39.21
N ALA A 11 14.12 9.12 39.29
CA ALA A 11 13.15 8.21 38.70
C ALA A 11 13.49 8.06 37.21
N ALA A 12 13.65 6.81 36.75
CA ALA A 12 13.75 6.51 35.34
C ALA A 12 12.43 6.93 34.68
N THR A 13 12.49 8.01 33.90
CA THR A 13 11.45 8.37 32.95
C THR A 13 11.20 7.16 32.05
N PRO A 14 9.95 6.73 31.83
CA PRO A 14 9.68 5.67 30.87
C PRO A 14 10.22 6.13 29.51
N GLU A 15 11.06 5.29 28.93
CA GLU A 15 11.56 5.40 27.57
C GLU A 15 10.34 5.56 26.66
N VAL A 16 10.10 6.80 26.22
CA VAL A 16 9.09 7.11 25.21
C VAL A 16 9.47 6.27 24.02
N ALA A 17 8.64 5.28 23.71
CA ALA A 17 8.81 4.39 22.57
C ALA A 17 9.26 5.22 21.38
N ALA A 18 10.49 5.00 20.94
CA ALA A 18 11.04 5.66 19.78
C ALA A 18 10.02 5.50 18.67
N ASP A 19 9.47 6.63 18.21
CA ASP A 19 8.53 6.71 17.12
C ASP A 19 9.26 6.11 15.90
N LYS A 20 9.05 4.80 15.67
CA LYS A 20 9.63 4.12 14.51
C LYS A 20 8.98 4.79 13.32
N ALA A 21 9.73 5.68 12.67
CA ALA A 21 9.28 6.38 11.48
C ALA A 21 8.58 5.39 10.54
N GLY A 22 7.31 5.66 10.20
CA GLY A 22 6.49 4.77 9.38
C GLY A 22 7.19 4.44 8.06
N ALA A 23 6.90 3.26 7.50
CA ALA A 23 7.42 2.93 6.19
C ALA A 23 6.91 3.93 5.15
N THR A 24 7.77 4.34 4.23
CA THR A 24 7.43 5.31 3.18
C THR A 24 7.05 4.59 1.90
N LEU A 25 5.92 4.94 1.30
CA LEU A 25 5.54 4.41 -0.01
C LEU A 25 6.45 5.01 -1.09
N LYS A 26 7.11 4.15 -1.86
CA LYS A 26 7.93 4.49 -3.03
C LYS A 26 7.26 3.95 -4.29
N SER A 27 7.58 4.57 -5.42
CA SER A 27 7.06 4.16 -6.72
C SER A 27 8.06 4.35 -7.85
N PHE A 28 7.95 3.50 -8.87
CA PHE A 28 8.65 3.60 -10.14
C PHE A 28 7.62 3.48 -11.26
N SER A 29 7.64 4.41 -12.21
CA SER A 29 6.71 4.44 -13.34
C SER A 29 7.45 4.41 -14.67
N LYS A 30 6.90 3.68 -15.64
CA LYS A 30 7.33 3.64 -17.04
C LYS A 30 6.11 3.48 -17.94
N GLY A 31 6.16 3.87 -19.20
CA GLY A 31 5.03 3.64 -20.12
C GLY A 31 4.87 4.71 -21.17
N ASP A 32 3.81 5.52 -21.05
CA ASP A 32 3.16 6.29 -22.13
C ASP A 32 4.09 7.03 -23.10
N ARG A 33 5.21 7.56 -22.60
CA ARG A 33 6.25 8.18 -23.43
C ARG A 33 6.92 7.19 -24.41
N ASP A 34 7.18 5.96 -23.98
CA ASP A 34 7.83 4.89 -24.75
C ASP A 34 6.82 4.02 -25.52
N ARG A 35 5.59 3.92 -25.02
CA ARG A 35 4.48 3.10 -25.56
C ARG A 35 3.16 3.85 -25.32
N PRO A 36 2.66 4.64 -26.29
CA PRO A 36 1.41 5.37 -26.15
C PRO A 36 0.25 4.43 -25.74
N GLY A 37 -0.56 4.86 -24.79
CA GLY A 37 -1.70 4.09 -24.30
C GLY A 37 -1.36 3.01 -23.27
N PHE A 38 -0.08 2.80 -22.95
CA PHE A 38 0.34 1.88 -21.88
C PHE A 38 1.06 2.61 -20.76
N SER A 39 0.64 2.42 -19.51
CA SER A 39 1.41 2.86 -18.35
C SER A 39 1.51 1.79 -17.29
N PHE A 40 2.67 1.76 -16.64
CA PHE A 40 3.03 0.84 -15.59
C PHE A 40 3.57 1.63 -14.40
N THR A 41 3.08 1.31 -13.21
CA THR A 41 3.63 1.80 -11.95
C THR A 41 3.77 0.67 -10.95
N ARG A 42 4.97 0.51 -10.41
CA ARG A 42 5.27 -0.38 -9.30
C ARG A 42 5.32 0.43 -8.01
N TYR A 43 4.69 -0.08 -6.95
CA TYR A 43 4.68 0.50 -5.62
C TYR A 43 5.31 -0.46 -4.60
N TRP A 44 6.08 0.08 -3.66
CA TRP A 44 6.68 -0.69 -2.56
C TRP A 44 6.87 0.19 -1.32
N TRP A 45 6.81 -0.41 -0.15
CA TRP A 45 7.10 0.27 1.11
C TRP A 45 8.60 0.19 1.42
N LEU A 46 9.21 1.31 1.78
CA LEU A 46 10.61 1.40 2.21
C LEU A 46 10.67 1.69 3.72
N GLY A 47 11.38 0.85 4.47
CA GLY A 47 11.54 0.95 5.92
C GLY A 47 10.72 -0.08 6.70
N GLU A 48 11.07 -0.26 7.97
CA GLU A 48 10.50 -1.28 8.87
C GLU A 48 9.39 -0.76 9.80
N GLY A 49 8.98 0.51 9.62
CA GLY A 49 7.91 1.13 10.40
C GLY A 49 6.51 0.68 9.98
N GLY A 50 5.49 1.14 10.71
CA GLY A 50 4.09 0.90 10.33
C GLY A 50 3.79 1.37 8.91
N ARG A 51 2.93 0.63 8.19
CA ARG A 51 2.57 0.91 6.81
C ARG A 51 1.09 0.69 6.55
N GLU A 52 0.54 1.45 5.62
CA GLU A 52 -0.84 1.29 5.19
C GLU A 52 -0.99 0.06 4.27
N GLY A 53 -2.16 -0.57 4.33
CA GLY A 53 -2.58 -1.56 3.35
C GLY A 53 -2.90 -0.93 1.99
N ILE A 54 -3.42 -1.75 1.07
CA ILE A 54 -3.79 -1.30 -0.29
C ILE A 54 -5.31 -1.16 -0.47
N ALA A 55 -6.13 -1.66 0.48
CA ALA A 55 -7.58 -1.63 0.32
C ALA A 55 -8.16 -0.22 0.09
N PRO A 56 -7.73 0.84 0.80
CA PRO A 56 -8.24 2.19 0.55
C PRO A 56 -7.94 2.69 -0.87
N TRP A 57 -6.83 2.27 -1.47
CA TRP A 57 -6.52 2.60 -2.87
C TRP A 57 -7.47 1.85 -3.79
N VAL A 58 -7.54 0.53 -3.67
CA VAL A 58 -8.33 -0.31 -4.60
C VAL A 58 -9.80 0.06 -4.55
N ARG A 59 -10.37 0.28 -3.37
CA ARG A 59 -11.78 0.70 -3.21
C ARG A 59 -12.09 2.02 -3.92
N ARG A 60 -11.18 3.00 -3.87
CA ARG A 60 -11.31 4.27 -4.62
C ARG A 60 -11.34 4.07 -6.13
N LYS A 61 -10.72 3.02 -6.66
CA LYS A 61 -10.80 2.70 -8.10
C LYS A 61 -12.10 1.96 -8.44
N LEU A 62 -12.55 1.05 -7.58
CA LEU A 62 -13.77 0.27 -7.83
C LEU A 62 -15.03 1.13 -7.79
N LYS A 63 -15.10 2.06 -6.83
CA LYS A 63 -16.21 3.00 -6.66
C LYS A 63 -15.64 4.41 -6.59
N PRO A 64 -15.35 5.03 -7.74
CA PRO A 64 -14.75 6.36 -7.71
C PRO A 64 -15.70 7.43 -7.15
N GLY A 65 -17.01 7.15 -7.05
CA GLY A 65 -18.00 8.20 -6.80
C GLY A 65 -18.06 9.15 -8.00
N ASP A 66 -18.54 10.38 -7.80
CA ASP A 66 -18.46 11.46 -8.79
C ASP A 66 -17.02 11.97 -8.98
N ASP A 67 -16.02 11.07 -9.05
CA ASP A 67 -14.65 11.47 -9.36
C ASP A 67 -14.59 11.92 -10.83
N PRO A 68 -14.41 13.24 -11.09
CA PRO A 68 -14.49 13.79 -12.43
C PRO A 68 -13.31 13.36 -13.31
N LYS A 69 -12.29 12.71 -12.74
CA LYS A 69 -11.07 12.30 -13.41
C LYS A 69 -11.06 10.80 -13.74
N PHE A 70 -11.71 9.97 -12.93
CA PHE A 70 -11.68 8.50 -13.09
C PHE A 70 -13.03 7.90 -13.53
N GLY A 71 -14.14 8.63 -13.46
CA GLY A 71 -15.45 8.12 -13.90
C GLY A 71 -15.95 6.98 -13.03
N HIS A 72 -16.66 5.99 -13.57
CA HIS A 72 -17.06 4.78 -12.85
C HIS A 72 -16.41 3.55 -13.46
N THR A 73 -15.96 2.60 -12.64
CA THR A 73 -15.48 1.30 -13.14
C THR A 73 -16.64 0.54 -13.76
N ALA A 74 -16.58 0.29 -15.08
CA ALA A 74 -17.61 -0.44 -15.80
C ALA A 74 -17.69 -1.93 -15.38
N ARG A 75 -16.54 -2.55 -15.09
CA ARG A 75 -16.42 -3.94 -14.63
C ARG A 75 -15.17 -4.11 -13.79
N SER A 76 -15.26 -4.92 -12.73
CA SER A 76 -14.12 -5.31 -11.90
C SER A 76 -14.11 -6.81 -11.71
N GLU A 77 -12.94 -7.42 -11.89
CA GLU A 77 -12.74 -8.86 -11.74
C GLU A 77 -11.48 -9.14 -10.93
N VAL A 78 -11.49 -10.24 -10.20
CA VAL A 78 -10.31 -10.77 -9.51
C VAL A 78 -9.83 -11.99 -10.27
N LEU A 79 -8.63 -11.91 -10.83
CA LEU A 79 -7.98 -13.03 -11.50
C LEU A 79 -7.00 -13.67 -10.51
N LEU A 80 -7.21 -14.95 -10.25
CA LEU A 80 -6.40 -15.73 -9.32
C LEU A 80 -5.49 -16.71 -10.06
N PRO A 81 -4.29 -17.00 -9.53
CA PRO A 81 -3.52 -18.17 -9.96
C PRO A 81 -4.32 -19.46 -9.78
N ALA A 82 -4.07 -20.46 -10.63
CA ALA A 82 -4.78 -21.74 -10.59
C ALA A 82 -4.67 -22.49 -9.23
N SER A 83 -3.63 -22.19 -8.44
CA SER A 83 -3.39 -22.77 -7.12
C SER A 83 -4.03 -22.00 -5.96
N ALA A 84 -4.64 -20.84 -6.21
CA ALA A 84 -5.20 -20.02 -5.15
C ALA A 84 -6.56 -20.55 -4.66
N PRO A 85 -6.84 -20.50 -3.35
CA PRO A 85 -8.16 -20.84 -2.83
C PRO A 85 -9.26 -19.93 -3.40
N GLY A 86 -10.46 -20.50 -3.60
CA GLY A 86 -11.59 -19.78 -4.22
C GLY A 86 -12.06 -18.54 -3.46
N ASP A 87 -11.91 -18.51 -2.13
CA ASP A 87 -12.33 -17.38 -1.28
C ASP A 87 -11.65 -16.06 -1.68
N TYR A 88 -10.44 -16.14 -2.25
CA TYR A 88 -9.71 -14.98 -2.73
C TYR A 88 -10.34 -14.34 -3.98
N ALA A 89 -11.35 -14.95 -4.61
CA ALA A 89 -12.05 -14.37 -5.75
C ALA A 89 -12.96 -13.20 -5.31
N SER A 90 -13.30 -13.15 -4.01
CA SER A 90 -13.91 -11.97 -3.41
C SER A 90 -12.86 -10.89 -3.21
N ILE A 91 -13.03 -9.75 -3.89
CA ILE A 91 -12.12 -8.61 -3.75
C ILE A 91 -12.02 -8.11 -2.31
N GLU A 92 -13.13 -8.13 -1.55
CA GLU A 92 -13.11 -7.71 -0.15
C GLU A 92 -12.32 -8.69 0.73
N PHE A 93 -12.46 -10.00 0.49
CA PHE A 93 -11.67 -11.00 1.22
C PHE A 93 -10.18 -10.85 0.90
N LEU A 94 -9.82 -10.73 -0.38
CA LEU A 94 -8.44 -10.55 -0.82
C LEU A 94 -7.80 -9.30 -0.19
N LEU A 95 -8.50 -8.16 -0.24
CA LEU A 95 -8.02 -6.91 0.34
C LEU A 95 -7.87 -6.99 1.86
N GLN A 96 -8.83 -7.60 2.55
CA GLN A 96 -8.74 -7.82 4.00
C GLN A 96 -7.52 -8.66 4.35
N ARG A 97 -7.30 -9.78 3.65
CA ARG A 97 -6.15 -10.65 3.88
C ARG A 97 -4.82 -9.94 3.62
N PHE A 98 -4.74 -9.10 2.59
CA PHE A 98 -3.54 -8.31 2.31
C PHE A 98 -3.25 -7.32 3.45
N ASP A 99 -4.24 -6.53 3.84
CA ASP A 99 -4.10 -5.48 4.85
C ASP A 99 -3.85 -6.04 6.25
N ASP A 100 -4.41 -7.21 6.59
CA ASP A 100 -4.18 -7.89 7.87
C ASP A 100 -2.77 -8.48 7.98
N THR A 101 -2.25 -9.01 6.86
CA THR A 101 -0.99 -9.77 6.87
C THR A 101 0.22 -8.92 6.51
N LEU A 102 0.00 -7.76 5.89
CA LEU A 102 1.02 -6.86 5.35
C LEU A 102 2.25 -7.65 4.87
N PRO A 103 2.14 -8.45 3.78
CA PRO A 103 3.15 -9.44 3.44
C PRO A 103 4.55 -8.83 3.26
N PRO A 104 5.59 -9.41 3.90
CA PRO A 104 6.95 -8.89 3.85
C PRO A 104 7.61 -9.23 2.51
N PHE A 105 7.27 -8.48 1.48
CA PHE A 105 8.04 -8.49 0.23
C PHE A 105 8.33 -7.04 -0.12
N GLU A 106 9.53 -6.57 0.24
CA GLU A 106 10.08 -5.27 -0.16
C GLU A 106 10.09 -5.08 -1.69
N SER A 107 9.80 -6.14 -2.45
CA SER A 107 9.82 -6.12 -3.90
C SER A 107 8.50 -5.66 -4.53
N HIS A 108 7.30 -5.97 -4.02
CA HIS A 108 6.06 -5.60 -4.75
C HIS A 108 4.88 -5.46 -3.79
N ALA A 109 4.63 -4.24 -3.28
CA ALA A 109 3.39 -4.00 -2.54
C ALA A 109 2.19 -4.04 -3.48
N MET A 110 2.32 -3.43 -4.66
CA MET A 110 1.31 -3.44 -5.71
C MET A 110 1.95 -3.09 -7.04
N VAL A 111 1.44 -3.67 -8.13
CA VAL A 111 1.71 -3.22 -9.48
C VAL A 111 0.40 -2.74 -10.09
N GLN A 112 0.44 -1.58 -10.72
CA GLN A 112 -0.64 -1.06 -11.53
C GLN A 112 -0.21 -0.98 -12.99
N ALA A 113 -0.95 -1.65 -13.85
CA ALA A 113 -0.91 -1.41 -15.29
C ALA A 113 -2.19 -0.66 -15.71
N LYS A 114 -2.06 0.25 -16.66
CA LYS A 114 -3.19 0.89 -17.36
C LYS A 114 -2.95 0.71 -18.85
N ILE A 115 -4.02 0.31 -19.52
CA ILE A 115 -4.09 0.18 -20.97
C ILE A 115 -5.27 1.06 -21.39
N THR A 116 -4.99 2.06 -22.20
CA THR A 116 -6.02 2.85 -22.88
C THR A 116 -6.39 2.08 -24.13
N LEU A 117 -7.65 1.67 -24.23
CA LEU A 117 -8.20 1.07 -25.43
C LEU A 117 -8.64 2.18 -26.37
N ASP A 118 -8.58 1.94 -27.67
CA ASP A 118 -9.11 2.85 -28.66
C ASP A 118 -10.64 2.76 -28.64
N ASP A 119 -11.32 3.89 -28.43
CA ASP A 119 -12.78 3.96 -28.40
C ASP A 119 -13.42 3.59 -29.76
N SER A 120 -12.61 3.53 -30.83
CA SER A 120 -13.04 3.08 -32.16
C SER A 120 -12.85 1.58 -32.41
N GLU A 121 -12.13 0.86 -31.55
CA GLU A 121 -12.01 -0.59 -31.62
C GLU A 121 -13.15 -1.28 -30.84
N PRO A 122 -13.83 -2.28 -31.44
CA PRO A 122 -15.04 -2.90 -30.88
C PRO A 122 -14.82 -3.80 -29.65
#